data_AF-A0A964K1U6-F1
#
_entry.id   AF-A0A964K1U6-F1
#
_cell.length_a   1.000
_cell.length_b   1.000
_cell.length_c   1.000
_cell.angle_alpha   90.00
_cell.angle_beta   90.00
_cell.angle_gamma   90.00
#
_symmetry.space_group_name_H-M   'P 1'
#
loop_
_entity.id
_entity.type
_entity.pdbx_description
1 polymer ?
#
loop_
_entity_poly.entity_id
_entity_poly.type
_entity_poly.pdbx_seq_one_letter_code
_entity_poly.pdbx_strand_id
1 'polypeptide(L)' 'MNAVPFDTLKLADRLQSGGFTVEQAKAAATALADAMGGADLVTKEYLDSRLGDLEQRITIKMGSMMVIAVGAVAALVKPL' A
#
# COMPACT_ATOMS: atom_id res chain seq x y z
N MET A 1 2.28 1.38 -13.52
CA MET A 1 2.31 2.43 -12.48
C MET A 1 2.79 3.71 -13.13
N ASN A 2 2.01 4.78 -13.07
CA ASN A 2 2.46 6.10 -13.51
C ASN A 2 2.96 6.81 -12.25
N ALA A 3 4.24 6.68 -11.94
CA ALA A 3 4.84 7.41 -10.83
C ALA A 3 4.64 8.90 -11.12
N VAL A 4 3.94 9.63 -10.27
CA VAL A 4 3.80 11.07 -10.40
C VAL A 4 5.08 11.67 -9.83
N PRO A 5 6.01 12.18 -10.65
CA PRO A 5 7.26 12.73 -10.15
C PRO A 5 6.97 13.99 -9.33
N PHE A 6 7.69 14.15 -8.23
CA PHE A 6 7.60 15.37 -7.45
C PHE A 6 8.35 16.50 -8.14
N ASP A 7 7.62 17.53 -8.55
CA ASP A 7 8.18 18.69 -9.24
C ASP A 7 8.65 19.74 -8.22
N THR A 8 9.92 19.64 -7.85
CA THR A 8 10.58 20.54 -6.89
C THR A 8 10.57 22.00 -7.34
N LEU A 9 10.67 22.24 -8.65
CA LEU A 9 10.67 23.59 -9.22
C LEU A 9 9.29 24.22 -9.10
N LYS A 10 8.24 23.48 -9.48
CA LYS A 10 6.85 23.95 -9.34
C LYS A 10 6.47 24.23 -7.88
N LEU A 11 6.99 23.46 -6.93
CA LEU A 11 6.80 23.76 -5.50
C LEU A 11 7.55 25.03 -5.09
N ALA A 12 8.81 25.19 -5.49
CA ALA A 12 9.60 26.37 -5.18
C ALA A 12 8.95 27.66 -5.75
N ASP A 13 8.41 27.61 -6.97
CA ASP A 13 7.69 28.74 -7.55
C ASP A 13 6.42 29.08 -6.76
N ARG A 14 5.71 28.06 -6.28
CA ARG A 14 4.52 28.26 -5.45
C ARG A 14 4.85 28.85 -4.09
N LEU A 15 5.96 28.43 -3.47
CA LEU A 15 6.44 29.03 -2.22
C LEU A 15 6.84 30.49 -2.42
N GLN A 16 7.53 30.82 -3.51
CA GLN A 16 7.86 32.20 -3.87
C GLN A 16 6.62 33.06 -4.07
N SER A 17 5.58 32.53 -4.73
CA SER A 17 4.29 33.23 -4.87
C SER A 17 3.60 33.51 -3.53
N GLY A 18 3.93 32.74 -2.49
CA GLY A 18 3.46 32.93 -1.11
C GLY A 18 4.36 33.84 -0.25
N GLY A 19 5.39 34.46 -0.83
CA GLY A 19 6.28 35.39 -0.13
C GLY A 19 7.56 34.77 0.44
N PHE A 20 7.87 33.51 0.13
CA PHE A 20 9.17 32.92 0.48
C PHE A 20 10.27 33.50 -0.40
N THR A 21 11.46 33.68 0.15
CA THR A 21 12.62 34.00 -0.68
C THR A 21 13.00 32.81 -1.57
N VAL A 22 13.70 33.08 -2.67
CA VAL A 22 14.14 32.03 -3.62
C VAL A 22 14.92 30.92 -2.90
N GLU A 23 15.82 31.29 -1.99
CA GLU A 23 16.63 30.35 -1.21
C GLU A 23 15.78 29.49 -0.27
N GLN A 24 14.82 30.09 0.43
CA GLN A 24 13.91 29.36 1.32
C GLN A 24 13.01 28.41 0.53
N ALA A 25 12.49 28.85 -0.61
CA ALA A 25 11.63 28.06 -1.47
C ALA A 25 12.36 26.85 -2.06
N LYS A 26 13.60 27.04 -2.54
CA LYS A 26 14.45 25.94 -2.99
C LYS A 26 14.78 24.97 -1.87
N ALA A 27 15.25 25.47 -0.72
CA ALA A 27 15.62 24.63 0.41
C ALA A 27 14.43 23.79 0.90
N ALA A 28 13.24 24.38 1.01
CA ALA A 28 12.03 23.67 1.41
C ALA A 28 11.58 22.63 0.38
N ALA A 29 11.64 22.96 -0.92
CA ALA A 29 11.28 22.03 -1.98
C ALA A 29 12.23 20.83 -2.06
N THR A 30 13.53 21.06 -1.90
CA THR A 30 14.55 20.01 -1.85
C THR A 30 14.39 19.13 -0.62
N ALA A 31 14.23 19.71 0.57
CA ALA A 31 14.04 18.94 1.80
C ALA A 31 12.79 18.04 1.74
N LEU A 32 11.70 18.54 1.14
CA LEU A 32 10.49 17.74 0.95
C LEU A 32 10.69 16.63 -0.08
N ALA A 33 11.39 16.89 -1.18
CA ALA A 33 11.72 15.86 -2.16
C ALA A 33 12.58 14.74 -1.57
N ASP A 34 13.59 15.09 -0.77
CA ASP A 34 14.45 14.13 -0.09
C ASP A 34 13.67 13.29 0.93
N ALA A 35 12.78 13.93 1.71
CA ALA A 35 11.92 13.25 2.67
C ALA A 35 10.94 12.28 1.99
N MET A 36 10.40 12.64 0.82
CA MET A 36 9.51 11.75 0.07
C MET A 36 10.26 10.68 -0.73
N GLY A 37 11.48 10.95 -1.18
CA GLY A 37 12.33 10.00 -1.90
C GLY A 37 12.91 8.92 -0.98
N GLY A 38 13.03 9.18 0.32
CA GLY A 38 13.46 8.21 1.32
C GLY A 38 12.35 7.29 1.85
N ALA A 39 11.09 7.56 1.51
CA ALA A 39 9.96 6.73 1.93
C ALA A 39 9.70 5.66 0.86
N ASP A 40 9.79 4.39 1.23
CA ASP A 40 9.44 3.25 0.37
C ASP A 40 7.90 3.15 0.27
N LEU A 41 7.31 4.10 -0.46
CA LEU A 41 5.86 4.28 -0.55
C LEU A 41 5.28 3.23 -1.50
N VAL A 42 4.40 2.38 -0.97
CA VAL A 42 3.58 1.48 -1.79
C VAL A 42 2.33 2.20 -2.29
N THR A 43 1.89 1.88 -3.51
CA THR A 43 0.64 2.43 -4.03
C THR A 43 -0.56 1.82 -3.32
N LYS A 44 -1.67 2.55 -3.29
CA LYS A 44 -2.93 2.04 -2.73
C LYS A 44 -3.39 0.78 -3.46
N GLU A 45 -3.27 0.76 -4.79
CA GLU A 45 -3.65 -0.39 -5.62
C GLU A 45 -2.78 -1.61 -5.32
N TYR A 46 -1.49 -1.42 -5.06
CA TYR A 46 -0.61 -2.50 -4.63
C TYR A 46 -1.05 -3.06 -3.29
N LEU A 47 -1.33 -2.19 -2.31
CA LEU A 47 -1.78 -2.61 -0.99
C LEU A 47 -3.12 -3.36 -1.06
N ASP A 48 -4.10 -2.83 -1.80
CA ASP A 48 -5.41 -3.46 -2.00
C ASP A 48 -5.27 -4.83 -2.67
N SER A 49 -4.39 -4.97 -3.66
CA SER A 49 -4.09 -6.26 -4.29
C SER A 49 -3.51 -7.27 -3.30
N ARG A 50 -2.54 -6.85 -2.47
CA ARG A 50 -1.91 -7.74 -1.48
C ARG A 50 -2.87 -8.16 -0.38
N LEU A 51 -3.77 -7.26 0.03
CA LEU A 51 -4.83 -7.56 0.99
C LEU A 51 -5.84 -8.54 0.40
N GLY A 52 -6.29 -8.33 -0.84
CA GLY A 52 -7.18 -9.26 -1.53
C GLY A 52 -6.61 -10.67 -1.68
N ASP A 53 -5.33 -10.79 -2.04
CA ASP A 53 -4.62 -12.08 -2.08
C ASP A 53 -4.60 -12.77 -0.71
N LEU A 54 -4.39 -12.00 0.35
CA LEU A 54 -4.35 -12.53 1.72
C LEU A 54 -5.73 -12.99 2.18
N GLU A 55 -6.78 -12.21 1.92
CA GLU A 55 -8.17 -12.58 2.20
C GLU A 55 -8.58 -13.87 1.46
N GLN A 56 -8.22 -14.01 0.18
CA GLN A 56 -8.47 -15.23 -0.57
C GLN A 56 -7.77 -16.44 0.03
N ARG A 57 -6.47 -16.31 0.36
CA ARG A 57 -5.69 -17.41 0.96
C ARG A 57 -6.24 -17.82 2.31
N ILE A 58 -6.67 -16.87 3.14
CA ILE A 58 -7.31 -17.14 4.43
C ILE A 58 -8.64 -17.86 4.19
N THR A 59 -9.47 -17.37 3.28
CA THR A 59 -10.77 -17.97 2.96
C THR A 59 -10.62 -19.40 2.46
N ILE A 60 -9.69 -19.68 1.55
CA ILE A 60 -9.43 -21.02 1.03
C ILE A 60 -8.92 -21.95 2.13
N LYS A 61 -7.97 -21.49 2.98
CA LYS A 61 -7.47 -22.28 4.11
C LYS A 61 -8.56 -22.60 5.12
N MET A 62 -9.41 -21.64 5.45
CA MET A 62 -10.51 -21.84 6.40
C MET A 62 -11.56 -22.78 5.81
N GLY A 63 -11.93 -22.60 4.54
CA GLY A 63 -12.84 -23.49 3.83
C GLY A 63 -12.31 -24.92 3.75
N SER A 64 -11.02 -25.11 3.43
CA SER A 64 -10.43 -26.46 3.37
C SER A 64 -10.36 -27.13 4.73
N MET A 65 -10.00 -26.41 5.80
CA MET A 65 -10.04 -26.96 7.16
C MET A 65 -11.46 -27.36 7.57
N MET A 66 -12.49 -26.58 7.20
CA MET A 66 -13.88 -26.93 7.46
C MET A 66 -14.32 -28.18 6.72
N VAL A 67 -13.97 -28.31 5.43
CA VAL A 67 -14.27 -29.53 4.65
C VAL A 67 -13.58 -30.75 5.25
N ILE A 68 -12.32 -30.63 5.68
CA ILE A 68 -11.59 -31.71 6.35
C ILE A 68 -12.26 -32.08 7.67
N ALA A 69 -12.59 -31.09 8.51
CA ALA A 69 -13.22 -31.34 9.80
C ALA A 69 -14.60 -32.00 9.66
N VAL A 70 -15.45 -31.47 8.77
CA VAL A 70 -16.78 -32.04 8.50
C VAL A 70 -16.67 -33.44 7.91
N GLY A 71 -15.74 -33.65 6.97
CA GLY A 71 -15.49 -34.97 6.37
C GLY A 71 -15.03 -36.01 7.40
N ALA A 72 -14.15 -35.62 8.31
CA ALA A 72 -13.69 -36.49 9.39
C ALA A 72 -14.84 -36.87 10.35
N VAL A 73 -15.66 -35.91 10.75
CA VAL A 73 -16.83 -36.17 11.60
C VAL A 73 -17.84 -37.06 10.88
N ALA A 74 -18.12 -36.80 9.60
CA ALA A 74 -19.04 -37.61 8.80
C ALA A 74 -18.56 -39.07 8.66
N ALA A 75 -17.26 -39.28 8.47
CA ALA A 75 -16.67 -40.63 8.40
C ALA A 75 -16.78 -41.38 9.74
N LEU A 76 -16.67 -40.68 10.87
CA LEU A 76 -16.80 -41.30 12.21
C LEU A 76 -18.25 -41.62 12.57
N VAL A 77 -19.22 -40.82 12.12
CA VAL A 77 -20.64 -40.99 12.47
C VAL A 77 -21.35 -41.95 11.51
N LYS A 78 -20.84 -42.11 10.28
CA LYS A 78 -21.44 -43.04 9.32
C LYS A 78 -21.26 -44.48 9.84
N PRO A 79 -22.35 -45.23 10.10
CA PRO A 79 -22.22 -46.65 10.36
C PRO A 79 -21.68 -47.28 9.07
N LEU A 80 -20.59 -48.04 9.20
CA LEU A 80 -19.91 -48.72 8.10
C LEU A 80 -20.90 -49.50 7.22
#